data_AF-A0A2S5LGI9-F1
#
_entry.id   AF-A0A2S5LGI9-F1
#
_cell.length_a   1.000
_cell.length_b   1.000
_cell.length_c   1.000
_cell.angle_alpha   90.00
_cell.angle_beta   90.00
_cell.angle_gamma   90.00
#
_symmetry.space_group_name_H-M   'P 1'
#
loop_
_entity.id
_entity.type
_entity.pdbx_description
1 polymer ?
#
loop_
_entity_poly.entity_id
_entity_poly.type
_entity_poly.pdbx_seq_one_letter_code
_entity_poly.pdbx_strand_id
1 'polypeptide(L)'
;MSKFAIKAKKHIGIVELNKMFTSQQYANNIFIKARLSDDKELAILTKIVNQELNLNTIEMNSIEAYLDTLSADGANLDYIESSKYFLIILADYLYGIPADGNAFRQAVESLAQHADIEEQPLCLEIARAFYPFWMNENKLACAMHNQAILKANTAEIDSLKKSTIELWNNIDTEFFSTVESEPIDLYIASLHERGISSEQIQTKKKLAKIIIKELRGEGNDKDSYRKVIDKTQHLFTRQDLQQLFLNMSRDFYNFWTSAQLSE
;
A
#
# COMPACT_ATOMS: atom_id res chain seq x y z
N MET A 1 8.61 -13.73 -21.26
CA MET A 1 9.73 -12.89 -21.75
C MET A 1 10.38 -13.34 -23.06
N SER A 2 11.00 -14.53 -23.18
CA SER A 2 11.71 -14.92 -24.42
C SER A 2 10.81 -14.93 -25.69
N LYS A 3 9.60 -15.51 -25.59
CA LYS A 3 8.61 -15.49 -26.69
C LYS A 3 8.16 -14.06 -27.08
N PHE A 4 7.97 -13.19 -26.10
CA PHE A 4 7.66 -11.77 -26.31
C PHE A 4 8.79 -11.07 -27.07
N ALA A 5 10.04 -11.24 -26.64
CA ALA A 5 11.20 -10.60 -27.26
C ALA A 5 11.37 -10.96 -28.74
N ILE A 6 11.19 -12.25 -29.07
CA ILE A 6 11.29 -12.76 -30.44
C ILE A 6 10.20 -12.14 -31.32
N LYS A 7 8.96 -12.09 -30.81
CA LYS A 7 7.82 -11.53 -31.54
C LYS A 7 7.94 -10.01 -31.68
N ALA A 8 8.28 -9.31 -30.61
CA ALA A 8 8.50 -7.87 -30.59
C ALA A 8 9.58 -7.44 -31.60
N LYS A 9 10.69 -8.19 -31.71
CA LYS A 9 11.74 -7.94 -32.70
C LYS A 9 11.21 -7.83 -34.13
N LYS A 10 10.19 -8.61 -34.48
CA LYS A 10 9.60 -8.65 -35.82
C LYS A 10 8.67 -7.47 -36.11
N HIS A 11 8.02 -6.90 -35.10
CA HIS A 11 6.92 -5.94 -35.28
C HIS A 11 7.24 -4.53 -34.78
N ILE A 12 8.14 -4.39 -33.79
CA ILE A 12 8.46 -3.10 -33.17
C ILE A 12 9.98 -2.84 -33.08
N GLY A 13 10.80 -3.73 -33.66
CA GLY A 13 12.25 -3.61 -33.67
C GLY A 13 12.96 -4.24 -32.47
N ILE A 14 14.28 -4.04 -32.38
CA ILE A 14 15.12 -4.70 -31.36
C ILE A 14 14.69 -4.29 -29.95
N VAL A 15 14.39 -5.29 -29.11
CA VAL A 15 14.07 -5.10 -27.69
C VAL A 15 15.27 -5.49 -26.83
N GLU A 16 15.77 -4.54 -26.05
CA GLU A 16 16.85 -4.76 -25.08
C GLU A 16 16.25 -5.27 -23.76
N LEU A 17 16.19 -6.58 -23.59
CA LEU A 17 15.58 -7.20 -22.40
C LEU A 17 16.21 -6.71 -21.08
N ASN A 18 17.54 -6.51 -21.05
CA ASN A 18 18.21 -5.98 -19.86
C ASN A 18 17.74 -4.56 -19.50
N LYS A 19 17.45 -3.70 -20.49
CA LYS A 19 16.90 -2.36 -20.27
C LYS A 19 15.45 -2.42 -19.79
N MET A 20 14.66 -3.41 -20.21
CA MET A 20 13.28 -3.58 -19.70
C MET A 20 13.24 -3.87 -18.20
N PHE A 21 14.26 -4.54 -17.64
CA PHE A 21 14.32 -4.83 -16.21
C PHE A 21 14.95 -3.70 -15.38
N THR A 22 15.69 -2.80 -16.03
CA THR A 22 16.46 -1.73 -15.34
C THR A 22 15.90 -0.34 -15.55
N SER A 23 15.08 -0.13 -16.59
CA SER A 23 14.39 1.13 -16.89
C SER A 23 12.91 0.88 -17.13
N GLN A 24 12.10 1.35 -16.18
CA GLN A 24 10.65 1.21 -16.24
C GLN A 24 10.03 2.06 -17.36
N GLN A 25 10.62 3.23 -17.65
CA GLN A 25 10.23 4.06 -18.80
C GLN A 25 10.46 3.32 -20.12
N TYR A 26 11.64 2.70 -20.30
CA TYR A 26 11.93 1.91 -21.50
C TYR A 26 10.98 0.71 -21.62
N ALA A 27 10.72 0.01 -20.52
CA ALA A 27 9.77 -1.09 -20.50
C ALA A 27 8.38 -0.62 -20.93
N ASN A 28 7.88 0.50 -20.39
CA ASN A 28 6.57 1.05 -20.73
C ASN A 28 6.47 1.39 -22.21
N ASN A 29 7.47 2.07 -22.78
CA ASN A 29 7.51 2.40 -24.20
C ASN A 29 7.44 1.15 -25.08
N ILE A 30 8.23 0.12 -24.77
CA ILE A 30 8.20 -1.15 -25.51
C ILE A 30 6.82 -1.82 -25.42
N PHE A 31 6.16 -1.77 -24.27
CA PHE A 31 4.81 -2.33 -24.14
C PHE A 31 3.77 -1.53 -24.92
N ILE A 32 3.79 -0.21 -24.87
CA ILE A 32 2.88 0.64 -25.66
C ILE A 32 3.05 0.34 -27.15
N LYS A 33 4.28 0.32 -27.67
CA LYS A 33 4.57 -0.03 -29.07
C LYS A 33 4.08 -1.43 -29.42
N ALA A 34 4.37 -2.42 -28.59
CA ALA A 34 3.97 -3.80 -28.84
C ALA A 34 2.44 -3.96 -28.82
N ARG A 35 1.76 -3.23 -27.94
CA ARG A 35 0.30 -3.28 -27.79
C ARG A 35 -0.43 -2.60 -28.94
N LEU A 36 0.11 -1.50 -29.45
CA LEU A 36 -0.44 -0.74 -30.58
C LEU A 36 -0.04 -1.29 -31.95
N SER A 37 0.76 -2.37 -31.98
CA SER A 37 1.06 -3.08 -33.21
C SER A 37 -0.16 -3.83 -33.74
N ASP A 38 -0.25 -4.03 -35.06
CA ASP A 38 -1.33 -4.79 -35.68
C ASP A 38 -1.29 -6.30 -35.39
N ASP A 39 -0.29 -6.78 -34.65
CA ASP A 39 -0.14 -8.20 -34.31
C ASP A 39 -0.87 -8.55 -33.01
N LYS A 40 -2.00 -9.24 -33.15
CA LYS A 40 -2.85 -9.68 -32.04
C LYS A 40 -2.12 -10.58 -31.03
N GLU A 41 -1.18 -11.39 -31.49
CA GLU A 41 -0.42 -12.30 -30.61
C GLU A 41 0.55 -11.51 -29.73
N LEU A 42 1.25 -10.52 -30.31
CA LEU A 42 2.12 -9.60 -29.60
C LEU A 42 1.32 -8.78 -28.60
N ALA A 43 0.14 -8.27 -28.98
CA ALA A 43 -0.75 -7.56 -28.06
C ALA A 43 -1.18 -8.42 -26.86
N ILE A 44 -1.45 -9.72 -27.05
CA ILE A 44 -1.77 -10.66 -25.96
C ILE A 44 -0.53 -10.89 -25.08
N LEU A 45 0.63 -11.14 -25.68
CA LEU A 45 1.89 -11.35 -24.95
C LEU A 45 2.27 -10.13 -24.12
N THR A 46 2.07 -8.92 -24.64
CA THR A 46 2.26 -7.66 -23.91
C THR A 46 1.39 -7.62 -22.67
N LYS A 47 0.10 -7.96 -22.77
CA LYS A 47 -0.81 -7.95 -21.61
C LYS A 47 -0.36 -8.89 -20.50
N ILE A 48 0.05 -10.11 -20.86
CA ILE A 48 0.55 -11.12 -19.91
C ILE A 48 1.80 -10.59 -19.21
N VAL A 49 2.77 -10.11 -19.98
CA VAL A 49 4.05 -9.61 -19.42
C VAL A 49 3.84 -8.36 -18.57
N ASN A 50 2.96 -7.44 -18.98
CA ASN A 50 2.67 -6.23 -18.23
C ASN A 50 2.01 -6.54 -16.87
N GLN A 51 1.11 -7.52 -16.83
CA GLN A 51 0.52 -8.04 -15.59
C GLN A 51 1.57 -8.68 -14.67
N GLU A 52 2.50 -9.47 -15.22
CA GLU A 52 3.57 -10.11 -14.45
C GLU A 52 4.56 -9.08 -13.86
N LEU A 53 4.83 -7.99 -14.59
CA LEU A 53 5.80 -6.96 -14.19
C LEU A 53 5.17 -5.81 -13.38
N ASN A 54 3.84 -5.78 -13.24
CA ASN A 54 3.08 -4.75 -12.53
C ASN A 54 3.48 -3.31 -12.94
N LEU A 55 3.71 -3.10 -14.23
CA LEU A 55 4.16 -1.81 -14.73
C LEU A 55 2.96 -0.90 -14.95
N ASN A 56 3.18 0.40 -14.73
CA ASN A 56 2.12 1.40 -14.75
C ASN A 56 1.42 1.38 -16.11
N THR A 57 0.15 0.96 -16.12
CA THR A 57 -0.63 0.74 -17.35
C THR A 57 -1.36 1.99 -17.82
N ILE A 58 -1.18 3.12 -17.13
CA ILE A 58 -1.95 4.35 -17.32
C ILE A 58 -1.82 4.85 -18.75
N GLU A 59 -0.60 5.11 -19.25
CA GLU A 59 -0.44 5.64 -20.61
C GLU A 59 -0.97 4.66 -21.66
N MET A 60 -0.67 3.38 -21.51
CA MET A 60 -1.15 2.33 -22.41
C MET A 60 -2.68 2.27 -22.45
N ASN A 61 -3.35 2.14 -21.30
CA ASN A 61 -4.81 2.05 -21.23
C ASN A 61 -5.48 3.32 -21.75
N SER A 62 -4.89 4.49 -21.46
CA SER A 62 -5.40 5.77 -21.92
C SER A 62 -5.37 5.85 -23.44
N ILE A 63 -4.26 5.42 -24.06
CA ILE A 63 -4.09 5.45 -25.51
C ILE A 63 -5.05 4.45 -26.17
N GLU A 64 -5.18 3.24 -25.60
CA GLU A 64 -6.16 2.26 -26.08
C GLU A 64 -7.59 2.81 -26.06
N ALA A 65 -8.01 3.36 -24.93
CA ALA A 65 -9.36 3.91 -24.79
C ALA A 65 -9.63 5.05 -25.78
N TYR A 66 -8.63 5.89 -26.04
CA TYR A 66 -8.73 6.96 -27.03
C TYR A 66 -8.85 6.42 -28.47
N LEU A 67 -7.99 5.47 -28.85
CA LEU A 67 -8.00 4.88 -30.20
C LEU A 67 -9.24 4.04 -30.47
N ASP A 68 -9.74 3.32 -29.45
CA ASP A 68 -11.01 2.58 -29.53
C ASP A 68 -12.18 3.54 -29.76
N THR A 69 -12.17 4.70 -29.10
CA THR A 69 -13.18 5.75 -29.29
C THR A 69 -13.10 6.34 -30.70
N LEU A 70 -11.91 6.68 -31.19
CA LEU A 70 -11.72 7.16 -32.57
C LEU A 70 -12.21 6.14 -33.61
N SER A 71 -11.93 4.87 -33.38
CA SER A 71 -12.35 3.78 -34.28
C SER A 71 -13.87 3.61 -34.27
N ALA A 72 -14.50 3.71 -33.10
CA ALA A 72 -15.96 3.64 -32.96
C ALA A 72 -16.67 4.84 -33.61
N ASP A 73 -16.06 6.03 -33.54
CA ASP A 73 -16.57 7.26 -34.16
C ASP A 73 -16.34 7.31 -35.68
N GLY A 74 -15.66 6.31 -36.25
CA GLY A 74 -15.42 6.19 -37.69
C GLY A 74 -14.34 7.13 -38.21
N ALA A 75 -13.34 7.47 -37.38
CA ALA A 75 -12.20 8.29 -37.80
C ALA A 75 -11.44 7.64 -38.98
N ASN A 76 -10.83 8.49 -39.82
CA ASN A 76 -9.97 8.02 -40.91
C ASN A 76 -8.76 7.24 -40.35
N LEU A 77 -8.37 6.16 -41.04
CA LEU A 77 -7.18 5.37 -40.74
C LEU A 77 -5.91 6.23 -40.66
N ASP A 78 -5.73 7.20 -41.55
CA ASP A 78 -4.55 8.09 -41.51
C ASP A 78 -4.48 8.90 -40.22
N TYR A 79 -5.64 9.32 -39.69
CA TYR A 79 -5.73 10.04 -38.42
C TYR A 79 -5.47 9.12 -37.22
N ILE A 80 -5.95 7.87 -37.29
CA ILE A 80 -5.68 6.84 -36.27
C ILE A 80 -4.18 6.52 -36.22
N GLU A 81 -3.52 6.35 -37.36
CA GLU A 81 -2.08 6.08 -37.43
C GLU A 81 -1.25 7.27 -36.94
N SER A 82 -1.63 8.49 -37.34
CA SER A 82 -1.01 9.72 -36.81
C SER A 82 -1.17 9.81 -35.29
N SER A 83 -2.36 9.49 -34.79
CA SER A 83 -2.65 9.45 -33.35
C SER A 83 -1.78 8.44 -32.61
N LYS A 84 -1.65 7.20 -33.13
CA LYS A 84 -0.75 6.19 -32.56
C LYS A 84 0.68 6.73 -32.50
N TYR A 85 1.19 7.30 -33.59
CA TYR A 85 2.54 7.82 -33.68
C TYR A 85 2.81 8.88 -32.60
N PHE A 86 2.01 9.95 -32.55
CA PHE A 86 2.23 11.03 -31.58
C PHE A 86 2.03 10.57 -30.13
N LEU A 87 1.05 9.71 -29.86
CA LEU A 87 0.76 9.26 -28.50
C LEU A 87 1.80 8.28 -27.95
N ILE A 88 2.42 7.46 -28.80
CA ILE A 88 3.57 6.63 -28.40
C ILE A 88 4.71 7.52 -27.90
N ILE A 89 4.98 8.63 -28.58
CA ILE A 89 6.04 9.55 -28.20
C ILE A 89 5.63 10.36 -26.96
N LEU A 90 4.39 10.85 -26.92
CA LEU A 90 3.87 11.60 -25.78
C LEU A 90 3.94 10.79 -24.48
N ALA A 91 3.70 9.47 -24.54
CA ALA A 91 3.80 8.59 -23.39
C ALA A 91 5.17 8.64 -22.69
N ASP A 92 6.26 8.86 -23.43
CA ASP A 92 7.59 9.02 -22.83
C ASP A 92 7.70 10.29 -21.98
N TYR A 93 7.00 11.36 -22.37
CA TYR A 93 6.95 12.63 -21.64
C TYR A 93 5.95 12.61 -20.49
N LEU A 94 4.94 11.73 -20.54
CA LEU A 94 3.94 11.56 -19.48
C LEU A 94 4.40 10.61 -18.38
N TYR A 95 5.40 9.76 -18.67
CA TYR A 95 5.86 8.78 -17.72
C TYR A 95 6.37 9.42 -16.42
N GLY A 96 5.71 9.10 -15.30
CA GLY A 96 6.13 9.51 -13.96
C GLY A 96 5.86 10.98 -13.61
N ILE A 97 5.17 11.73 -14.47
CA ILE A 97 4.76 13.11 -14.15
C ILE A 97 3.46 13.12 -13.33
N PRO A 98 3.22 14.18 -12.54
CA PRO A 98 1.95 14.32 -11.82
C PRO A 98 0.74 14.35 -12.75
N ALA A 99 -0.34 13.72 -12.32
CA ALA A 99 -1.62 13.66 -13.05
C ALA A 99 -2.40 14.98 -12.93
N ASP A 100 -1.86 16.07 -13.48
CA ASP A 100 -2.51 17.38 -13.51
C ASP A 100 -2.37 18.08 -14.87
N GLY A 101 -3.22 19.09 -15.09
CA GLY A 101 -3.28 19.78 -16.38
C GLY A 101 -2.04 20.63 -16.70
N ASN A 102 -1.28 21.07 -15.70
CA ASN A 102 -0.06 21.84 -15.92
C ASN A 102 1.09 20.92 -16.34
N ALA A 103 1.28 19.81 -15.64
CA ALA A 103 2.27 18.79 -15.99
C ALA A 103 2.00 18.23 -17.40
N PHE A 104 0.74 17.91 -17.72
CA PHE A 104 0.37 17.47 -19.06
C PHE A 104 0.70 18.52 -20.14
N ARG A 105 0.37 19.79 -19.89
CA ARG A 105 0.68 20.87 -20.84
C ARG A 105 2.18 20.99 -21.10
N GLN A 106 3.00 20.91 -20.06
CA GLN A 106 4.45 20.96 -20.19
C GLN A 106 5.00 19.79 -21.00
N ALA A 107 4.45 18.58 -20.81
CA ALA A 107 4.81 17.40 -21.60
C ALA A 107 4.46 17.59 -23.09
N VAL A 108 3.27 18.13 -23.39
CA VAL A 108 2.82 18.41 -24.76
C VAL A 108 3.65 19.51 -25.41
N GLU A 109 3.99 20.58 -24.69
CA GLU A 109 4.87 21.64 -25.18
C GLU A 109 6.27 21.12 -25.49
N SER A 110 6.80 20.24 -24.63
CA SER A 110 8.10 19.59 -24.85
C SER A 110 8.08 18.71 -26.10
N LEU A 111 7.01 17.95 -26.32
CA LEU A 111 6.83 17.18 -27.55
C LEU A 111 6.76 18.07 -28.79
N ALA A 112 5.92 19.12 -28.75
CA ALA A 112 5.70 20.02 -29.88
C ALA A 112 6.97 20.77 -30.31
N GLN A 113 7.85 21.12 -29.37
CA GLN A 113 9.15 21.74 -29.67
C GLN A 113 10.09 20.85 -30.49
N HIS A 114 9.89 19.52 -30.45
CA HIS A 114 10.69 18.54 -31.18
C HIS A 114 9.97 17.99 -32.42
N ALA A 115 8.70 18.36 -32.64
CA ALA A 115 7.95 18.01 -33.83
C ALA A 115 8.22 19.01 -34.97
N ASP A 116 8.16 18.54 -36.21
CA ASP A 116 8.27 19.40 -37.38
C ASP A 116 7.15 20.45 -37.37
N ILE A 117 7.46 21.65 -37.85
CA ILE A 117 6.53 22.81 -37.80
C ILE A 117 5.18 22.48 -38.45
N GLU A 118 5.18 21.66 -39.50
CA GLU A 118 3.98 21.24 -40.23
C GLU A 118 3.12 20.25 -39.42
N GLU A 119 3.72 19.50 -38.50
CA GLU A 119 3.06 18.46 -37.69
C GLU A 119 2.54 18.99 -36.34
N GLN A 120 3.09 20.12 -35.87
CA GLN A 120 2.71 20.72 -34.59
C GLN A 120 1.20 20.94 -34.41
N PRO A 121 0.44 21.46 -35.40
CA PRO A 121 -1.01 21.66 -35.23
C PRO A 121 -1.75 20.35 -34.95
N LEU A 122 -1.42 19.28 -35.68
CA LEU A 122 -2.03 17.97 -35.52
C LEU A 122 -1.65 17.34 -34.19
N CYS A 123 -0.37 17.44 -33.79
CA CYS A 123 0.10 16.98 -32.48
C CYS A 123 -0.66 17.64 -31.33
N LEU A 124 -0.86 18.96 -31.39
CA LEU A 124 -1.59 19.71 -30.36
C LEU A 124 -3.08 19.35 -30.32
N GLU A 125 -3.69 19.11 -31.49
CA GLU A 125 -5.07 18.66 -31.59
C GLU A 125 -5.27 17.29 -30.92
N ILE A 126 -4.45 16.31 -31.30
CA ILE A 126 -4.49 14.95 -30.75
C ILE A 126 -4.25 14.98 -29.24
N ALA A 127 -3.26 15.75 -28.78
CA ALA A 127 -2.97 15.87 -27.35
C ALA A 127 -4.15 16.45 -26.55
N ARG A 128 -4.85 17.45 -27.09
CA ARG A 128 -6.05 18.02 -26.44
C ARG A 128 -7.19 17.01 -26.38
N ALA A 129 -7.42 16.27 -27.46
CA ALA A 129 -8.46 15.24 -27.53
C ALA A 129 -8.14 14.04 -26.60
N PHE A 130 -6.86 13.74 -26.42
CA PHE A 130 -6.37 12.65 -25.58
C PHE A 130 -6.43 12.94 -24.08
N TYR A 131 -6.23 14.19 -23.67
CA TYR A 131 -6.14 14.58 -22.25
C TYR A 131 -7.22 14.00 -21.31
N PRO A 132 -8.53 13.98 -21.68
CA PRO A 132 -9.56 13.41 -20.82
C PRO A 132 -9.35 11.93 -20.51
N PHE A 133 -8.82 11.14 -21.45
CA PHE A 133 -8.55 9.72 -21.29
C PHE A 133 -7.43 9.48 -20.30
N TRP A 134 -6.32 10.21 -20.47
CA TRP A 134 -5.18 10.15 -19.55
C TRP A 134 -5.56 10.57 -18.12
N MET A 135 -6.33 11.64 -17.98
CA MET A 135 -6.78 12.11 -16.68
C MET A 135 -7.72 11.10 -15.99
N ASN A 136 -8.57 10.42 -16.76
CA ASN A 136 -9.49 9.43 -16.22
C ASN A 136 -8.76 8.19 -15.69
N GLU A 137 -7.81 7.63 -16.46
CA GLU A 137 -7.03 6.46 -16.03
C GLU A 137 -6.20 6.76 -14.76
N ASN A 138 -5.61 7.95 -14.66
CA ASN A 138 -4.89 8.36 -13.45
C ASN A 138 -5.81 8.42 -12.21
N LYS A 139 -7.06 8.90 -12.37
CA LYS A 139 -8.04 8.91 -11.28
C LYS A 139 -8.44 7.50 -10.85
N LEU A 140 -8.63 6.59 -11.81
CA LEU A 140 -8.94 5.19 -11.53
C LEU A 140 -7.79 4.51 -10.77
N ALA A 141 -6.55 4.71 -11.23
CA ALA A 141 -5.37 4.16 -10.56
C ALA A 141 -5.23 4.67 -9.11
N CYS A 142 -5.46 5.97 -8.88
CA CYS A 142 -5.46 6.57 -7.54
C CYS A 142 -6.56 5.97 -6.64
N ALA A 143 -7.78 5.80 -7.18
CA ALA A 143 -8.89 5.19 -6.44
C ALA A 143 -8.59 3.73 -6.04
N MET A 144 -8.00 2.94 -6.95
CA MET A 144 -7.60 1.55 -6.66
C MET A 144 -6.49 1.48 -5.61
N HIS A 145 -5.49 2.35 -5.69
CA HIS A 145 -4.41 2.43 -4.70
C HIS A 145 -4.95 2.75 -3.30
N ASN A 146 -5.85 3.74 -3.20
CA ASN A 146 -6.49 4.10 -1.94
C ASN A 146 -7.32 2.94 -1.37
N GLN A 147 -8.04 2.20 -2.21
CA GLN A 147 -8.77 1.00 -1.77
C GLN A 147 -7.85 -0.12 -1.28
N ALA A 148 -6.68 -0.30 -1.90
CA ALA A 148 -5.69 -1.29 -1.47
C ALA A 148 -5.09 -0.93 -0.10
N ILE A 149 -4.74 0.34 0.13
CA ILE A 149 -4.27 0.84 1.43
C ILE A 149 -5.33 0.63 2.50
N LEU A 150 -6.58 0.98 2.20
CA LEU A 150 -7.69 0.79 3.15
C LEU A 150 -7.82 -0.68 3.55
N LYS A 151 -7.78 -1.61 2.59
CA LYS A 151 -7.87 -3.07 2.87
C LYS A 151 -6.70 -3.60 3.70
N ALA A 152 -5.48 -3.13 3.44
CA ALA A 152 -4.30 -3.52 4.21
C ALA A 152 -4.41 -3.09 5.68
N ASN A 153 -4.87 -1.85 5.92
CA ASN A 153 -5.07 -1.33 7.26
C ASN A 153 -6.19 -2.07 8.02
N THR A 154 -7.26 -2.50 7.34
CA THR A 154 -8.33 -3.26 7.99
C THR A 154 -7.87 -4.65 8.44
N ALA A 155 -7.04 -5.33 7.66
CA ALA A 155 -6.52 -6.65 8.00
C ALA A 155 -5.59 -6.63 9.22
N GLU A 156 -4.77 -5.58 9.35
CA GLU A 156 -3.91 -5.36 10.51
C GLU A 156 -4.74 -5.09 11.78
N ILE A 157 -5.79 -4.27 11.69
CA ILE A 157 -6.72 -3.99 12.79
C ILE A 157 -7.48 -5.26 13.24
N ASP A 158 -7.92 -6.10 12.30
CA ASP A 158 -8.65 -7.33 12.63
C ASP A 158 -7.73 -8.40 13.25
N SER A 159 -6.47 -8.47 12.81
CA SER A 159 -5.44 -9.30 13.44
C SER A 159 -5.14 -8.87 14.88
N LEU A 160 -5.01 -7.55 15.11
CA LEU A 160 -4.78 -6.98 16.45
C LEU A 160 -5.95 -7.27 17.40
N LYS A 161 -7.21 -7.11 16.93
CA LYS A 161 -8.42 -7.43 17.71
C LYS A 161 -8.50 -8.91 18.06
N LYS A 162 -8.20 -9.79 17.10
CA LYS A 162 -8.21 -11.24 17.33
C LYS A 162 -7.15 -11.65 18.36
N SER A 163 -5.93 -11.13 18.24
CA SER A 163 -4.85 -11.36 19.21
C SER A 163 -5.21 -10.86 20.62
N THR A 164 -5.86 -9.70 20.73
CA THR A 164 -6.29 -9.13 22.01
C THR A 164 -7.36 -9.97 22.70
N ILE A 165 -8.36 -10.44 21.94
CA ILE A 165 -9.43 -11.29 22.45
C ILE A 165 -8.88 -12.67 22.87
N GLU A 166 -8.00 -13.26 22.06
CA GLU A 166 -7.33 -14.52 22.40
C GLU A 166 -6.47 -14.40 23.65
N LEU A 167 -5.71 -13.30 23.79
CA LEU A 167 -4.89 -13.04 24.97
C LEU A 167 -5.76 -12.85 26.22
N TRP A 168 -6.86 -12.10 26.14
CA TRP A 168 -7.81 -11.90 27.24
C TRP A 168 -8.49 -13.20 27.69
N ASN A 169 -8.88 -14.06 26.74
CA ASN A 169 -9.59 -15.30 27.02
C ASN A 169 -8.68 -16.37 27.62
N ASN A 170 -7.41 -16.39 27.26
CA ASN A 170 -6.46 -17.44 27.68
C ASN A 170 -5.59 -17.04 28.87
N ILE A 171 -5.63 -15.79 29.34
CA ILE A 171 -4.74 -15.33 30.42
C ILE A 171 -4.99 -16.03 31.77
N ASP A 172 -6.19 -16.57 31.99
CA ASP A 172 -6.50 -17.28 33.23
C ASP A 172 -5.93 -18.69 33.27
N THR A 173 -5.69 -19.30 32.10
CA THR A 173 -5.13 -20.65 31.94
C THR A 173 -3.63 -20.62 31.69
N GLU A 174 -3.04 -19.44 31.51
CA GLU A 174 -1.60 -19.23 31.38
C GLU A 174 -0.86 -19.60 32.67
N PHE A 175 0.25 -20.33 32.54
CA PHE A 175 1.13 -20.64 33.67
C PHE A 175 1.95 -19.40 34.02
N PHE A 176 1.99 -19.03 35.30
CA PHE A 176 2.87 -17.99 35.84
C PHE A 176 3.80 -18.63 36.89
N SER A 177 5.09 -18.31 36.83
CA SER A 177 6.04 -18.75 37.86
C SER A 177 5.75 -18.09 39.21
N THR A 178 6.40 -18.57 40.27
CA THR A 178 6.29 -17.97 41.62
C THR A 178 6.72 -16.50 41.60
N VAL A 179 7.83 -16.19 40.92
CA VAL A 179 8.37 -14.81 40.78
C VAL A 179 7.41 -13.92 39.99
N GLU A 180 6.77 -14.46 38.95
CA GLU A 180 5.79 -13.74 38.14
C GLU A 180 4.46 -13.48 38.88
N SER A 181 4.09 -14.40 39.78
CA SER A 181 2.83 -14.33 40.53
C SER A 181 2.92 -13.40 41.73
N GLU A 182 4.10 -13.28 42.35
CA GLU A 182 4.32 -12.44 43.53
C GLU A 182 3.83 -10.98 43.38
N PRO A 183 4.22 -10.20 42.35
CA PRO A 183 3.73 -8.84 42.20
C PRO A 183 2.22 -8.77 41.96
N ILE A 184 1.65 -9.79 41.29
CA ILE A 184 0.22 -9.89 41.04
C ILE A 184 -0.53 -10.12 42.35
N ASP A 185 -0.05 -11.02 43.19
CA ASP A 185 -0.68 -11.38 44.45
C ASP A 185 -0.59 -10.23 45.48
N LEU A 186 0.57 -9.56 45.58
CA LEU A 186 0.72 -8.35 46.41
C LEU A 186 -0.23 -7.23 45.96
N TYR A 187 -0.37 -7.03 44.66
CA TYR A 187 -1.29 -6.04 44.11
C TYR A 187 -2.76 -6.39 44.43
N ILE A 188 -3.15 -7.66 44.30
CA ILE A 188 -4.50 -8.12 44.63
C ILE A 188 -4.79 -7.97 46.12
N ALA A 189 -3.85 -8.34 46.99
CA ALA A 189 -3.99 -8.17 48.43
C ALA A 189 -4.22 -6.69 48.79
N SER A 190 -3.45 -5.78 48.20
CA SER A 190 -3.64 -4.33 48.36
C SER A 190 -5.01 -3.85 47.86
N LEU A 191 -5.57 -4.43 46.79
CA LEU A 191 -6.91 -4.08 46.31
C LEU A 191 -8.01 -4.55 47.29
N HIS A 192 -7.83 -5.72 47.90
CA HIS A 192 -8.75 -6.22 48.94
C HIS A 192 -8.74 -5.32 50.17
N GLU A 193 -7.57 -4.90 50.64
CA GLU A 193 -7.44 -3.96 51.77
C GLU A 193 -8.10 -2.60 51.49
N ARG A 194 -8.05 -2.15 50.23
CA ARG A 194 -8.71 -0.92 49.76
C ARG A 194 -10.23 -1.05 49.59
N GLY A 195 -10.81 -2.22 49.86
CA GLY A 195 -12.26 -2.45 49.75
C GLY A 195 -12.80 -2.45 48.32
N ILE A 196 -11.94 -2.74 47.33
CA ILE A 196 -12.36 -2.80 45.92
C ILE A 196 -13.26 -4.01 45.69
N SER A 197 -14.25 -3.88 44.79
CA SER A 197 -15.21 -4.96 44.55
C SER A 197 -14.55 -6.17 43.90
N SER A 198 -15.05 -7.38 44.21
CA SER A 198 -14.50 -8.63 43.67
C SER A 198 -14.45 -8.65 42.14
N GLU A 199 -15.48 -8.12 41.47
CA GLU A 199 -15.51 -7.99 40.00
C GLU A 199 -14.36 -7.13 39.47
N GLN A 200 -14.13 -5.96 40.08
CA GLN A 200 -13.05 -5.05 39.69
C GLN A 200 -11.67 -5.65 39.97
N ILE A 201 -11.54 -6.42 41.06
CA ILE A 201 -10.31 -7.17 41.38
C ILE A 201 -10.02 -8.20 40.29
N GLN A 202 -11.02 -8.95 39.81
CA GLN A 202 -10.81 -9.93 38.73
C GLN A 202 -10.37 -9.27 37.43
N THR A 203 -10.99 -8.14 37.05
CA THR A 203 -10.57 -7.38 35.86
C THR A 203 -9.13 -6.87 36.01
N LYS A 204 -8.78 -6.29 37.16
CA LYS A 204 -7.42 -5.79 37.43
C LYS A 204 -6.39 -6.92 37.48
N LYS A 205 -6.74 -8.09 38.04
CA LYS A 205 -5.92 -9.31 38.05
C LYS A 205 -5.60 -9.77 36.62
N LYS A 206 -6.61 -9.84 35.75
CA LYS A 206 -6.40 -10.22 34.34
C LYS A 206 -5.45 -9.25 33.64
N LEU A 207 -5.66 -7.95 33.80
CA LEU A 207 -4.79 -6.95 33.17
C LEU A 207 -3.35 -6.99 33.71
N ALA A 208 -3.16 -7.22 35.02
CA ALA A 208 -1.83 -7.40 35.61
C ALA A 208 -1.12 -8.64 35.03
N LYS A 209 -1.83 -9.76 34.89
CA LYS A 209 -1.31 -10.97 34.23
C LYS A 209 -0.91 -10.72 32.77
N ILE A 210 -1.70 -9.94 32.03
CA ILE A 210 -1.38 -9.54 30.65
C ILE A 210 -0.04 -8.77 30.60
N ILE A 211 0.15 -7.81 31.51
CA ILE A 211 1.40 -7.05 31.59
C ILE A 211 2.59 -7.98 31.86
N ILE A 212 2.49 -8.87 32.84
CA ILE A 212 3.55 -9.83 33.17
C ILE A 212 3.85 -10.76 31.99
N LYS A 213 2.82 -11.25 31.29
CA LYS A 213 3.00 -12.12 30.11
C LYS A 213 3.75 -11.42 28.97
N GLU A 214 3.40 -10.17 28.67
CA GLU A 214 4.07 -9.39 27.62
C GLU A 214 5.52 -9.03 28.01
N LEU A 215 5.82 -8.87 29.30
CA LEU A 215 7.17 -8.55 29.78
C LEU A 215 8.19 -9.68 29.58
N ARG A 216 7.74 -10.94 29.47
CA ARG A 216 8.62 -12.11 29.24
C ARG A 216 9.56 -11.96 28.04
N GLY A 217 9.14 -11.20 27.02
CA GLY A 217 9.89 -11.01 25.78
C GLY A 217 10.66 -9.69 25.66
N GLU A 218 10.53 -8.78 26.63
CA GLU A 218 11.01 -7.39 26.52
C GLU A 218 12.09 -7.03 27.57
N GLY A 219 12.15 -7.72 28.71
CA GLY A 219 13.15 -7.51 29.77
C GLY A 219 12.56 -6.90 31.07
N ASN A 220 13.38 -6.81 32.12
CA ASN A 220 12.96 -6.46 33.49
C ASN A 220 13.25 -5.01 33.90
N ASP A 221 13.49 -4.11 32.95
CA ASP A 221 13.74 -2.70 33.23
C ASP A 221 12.53 -1.77 32.99
N LYS A 222 12.67 -0.52 33.40
CA LYS A 222 11.61 0.49 33.30
C LYS A 222 11.20 0.81 31.86
N ASP A 223 12.14 0.79 30.92
CA ASP A 223 11.87 1.10 29.52
C ASP A 223 11.10 -0.05 28.87
N SER A 224 11.44 -1.30 29.21
CA SER A 224 10.66 -2.49 28.81
C SER A 224 9.25 -2.47 29.38
N TYR A 225 9.08 -2.07 30.65
CA TYR A 225 7.75 -1.86 31.22
C TYR A 225 6.93 -0.84 30.43
N ARG A 226 7.50 0.33 30.16
CA ARG A 226 6.82 1.39 29.40
C ARG A 226 6.45 0.93 28.00
N LYS A 227 7.36 0.25 27.31
CA LYS A 227 7.14 -0.27 25.96
C LYS A 227 6.01 -1.29 25.91
N VAL A 228 5.93 -2.19 26.90
CA VAL A 228 4.81 -3.13 27.04
C VAL A 228 3.50 -2.39 27.27
N ILE A 229 3.46 -1.39 28.16
CA ILE A 229 2.23 -0.61 28.40
C ILE A 229 1.78 0.12 27.14
N ASP A 230 2.69 0.79 26.42
CA ASP A 230 2.36 1.51 25.20
C ASP A 230 1.81 0.55 24.13
N LYS A 231 2.47 -0.60 23.92
CA LYS A 231 2.01 -1.66 22.99
C LYS A 231 0.65 -2.23 23.38
N THR A 232 0.46 -2.61 24.65
CA THR A 232 -0.78 -3.21 25.14
C THR A 232 -1.93 -2.20 25.16
N GLN A 233 -1.67 -0.91 25.38
CA GLN A 233 -2.71 0.12 25.34
C GLN A 233 -3.35 0.21 23.94
N HIS A 234 -2.54 0.09 22.89
CA HIS A 234 -3.02 0.12 21.49
C HIS A 234 -3.95 -1.05 21.13
N LEU A 235 -3.99 -2.10 21.95
CA LEU A 235 -4.90 -3.23 21.79
C LEU A 235 -6.36 -2.89 22.15
N PHE A 236 -6.58 -1.87 22.97
CA PHE A 236 -7.92 -1.44 23.35
C PHE A 236 -8.45 -0.40 22.35
N THR A 237 -9.53 -0.72 21.65
CA THR A 237 -10.17 0.22 20.69
C THR A 237 -10.97 1.33 21.38
N ARG A 238 -11.44 1.08 22.61
CA ARG A 238 -12.25 2.05 23.37
C ARG A 238 -11.37 2.90 24.30
N GLN A 239 -11.56 4.22 24.25
CA GLN A 239 -10.78 5.20 25.00
C GLN A 239 -10.92 5.05 26.53
N ASP A 240 -12.10 4.69 27.02
CA ASP A 240 -12.34 4.45 28.45
C ASP A 240 -11.57 3.22 28.97
N LEU A 241 -11.46 2.18 28.14
CA LEU A 241 -10.68 0.98 28.46
C LEU A 241 -9.16 1.26 28.41
N GLN A 242 -8.71 2.08 27.47
CA GLN A 242 -7.31 2.55 27.44
C GLN A 242 -6.94 3.31 28.72
N GLN A 243 -7.80 4.23 29.17
CA GLN A 243 -7.57 4.99 30.40
C GLN A 243 -7.61 4.08 31.64
N LEU A 244 -8.55 3.14 31.70
CA LEU A 244 -8.61 2.15 32.77
C LEU A 244 -7.33 1.33 32.85
N PHE A 245 -6.84 0.84 31.70
CA PHE A 245 -5.59 0.08 31.61
C PHE A 245 -4.38 0.91 32.06
N LEU A 246 -4.24 2.15 31.56
CA LEU A 246 -3.15 3.05 31.94
C LEU A 246 -3.13 3.39 33.43
N ASN A 247 -4.30 3.66 34.03
CA ASN A 247 -4.38 3.95 35.46
C ASN A 247 -4.02 2.72 36.29
N MET A 248 -4.46 1.55 35.84
CA MET A 248 -4.15 0.27 36.47
C MET A 248 -2.66 -0.08 36.37
N SER A 249 -2.04 0.11 35.20
CA SER A 249 -0.62 -0.19 35.00
C SER A 249 0.27 0.71 35.85
N ARG A 250 -0.06 2.00 35.97
CA ARG A 250 0.64 2.91 36.88
C ARG A 250 0.56 2.48 38.34
N ASP A 251 -0.61 2.03 38.79
CA ASP A 251 -0.81 1.51 40.16
C ASP A 251 -0.01 0.20 40.35
N PHE A 252 -0.05 -0.69 39.36
CA PHE A 252 0.64 -1.99 39.38
C PHE A 252 2.18 -1.87 39.34
N TYR A 253 2.72 -0.84 38.69
CA TYR A 253 4.17 -0.66 38.51
C TYR A 253 4.96 -0.76 39.82
N ASN A 254 4.44 -0.16 40.91
CA ASN A 254 5.12 -0.17 42.21
C ASN A 254 5.27 -1.59 42.79
N PHE A 255 4.28 -2.46 42.57
CA PHE A 255 4.31 -3.85 43.01
C PHE A 255 5.28 -4.67 42.17
N TRP A 256 5.27 -4.44 40.85
CA TRP A 256 6.21 -5.06 39.94
C TRP A 256 7.66 -4.70 40.28
N THR A 257 8.00 -3.41 40.46
CA THR A 257 9.37 -3.01 40.80
C THR A 257 9.82 -3.52 42.16
N SER A 258 8.92 -3.62 43.14
CA SER A 258 9.26 -4.11 44.49
C SER A 258 9.58 -5.60 44.49
N ALA A 259 8.89 -6.39 43.65
CA ALA A 259 9.20 -7.81 43.46
C ALA A 259 10.55 -8.00 42.76
N GLN A 260 10.89 -7.17 41.77
CA GLN A 260 12.19 -7.22 41.08
C GLN A 260 13.39 -6.85 41.97
N LEU A 261 13.16 -6.12 43.07
CA LEU A 261 14.21 -5.73 44.04
C LEU A 261 14.38 -6.74 45.18
N SER A 262 13.54 -7.79 45.23
CA SER A 262 13.55 -8.82 46.26
C SER A 262 14.29 -10.10 45.82
N GLU A 263 14.76 -10.16 44.57
CA GLU A 263 15.76 -11.11 44.04
C GLU A 263 17.19 -10.57 44.19
#